data_AF-F8NI17-F1
#
_entry.id   AF-F8NI17-F1
#
_cell.length_a   1.000
_cell.length_b   1.000
_cell.length_c   1.000
_cell.angle_alpha   90.00
_cell.angle_beta   90.00
_cell.angle_gamma   90.00
#
_symmetry.space_group_name_H-M   'P 1'
#
loop_
_entity.id
_entity.type
_entity.pdbx_description
1 polymer ?
#
loop_
_entity_poly.entity_id
_entity_poly.type
_entity_poly.pdbx_seq_one_letter_code
_entity_poly.pdbx_strand_id
1 'polypeptide(L)'
;MSLFARLWQRIGTGARFVGKDLEGNKFYERPSSTDDPLRTKRSVKYRNPDDMWHYIGGGRRLPVQWSTWLTHTRPNPPTIEVRLGFDDECTCLDASGLEELHFDLARQQRVVLNAAILEAKDRDERARTAIGPEDPPTLPHLEDSRSRTEIPEGLGRLDPVSQEPTRVNPPRAPGNAKEHMKGTEGVSRPRHHATSDEPQPWVPKSRAR
;
A
#
# COMPACT_ATOMS: atom_id res chain seq x y z
N MET A 1 0.73 -59.46 1.83
CA MET A 1 -0.27 -58.37 1.72
C MET A 1 0.31 -57.07 2.30
N SER A 2 0.53 -56.07 1.43
CA SER A 2 0.46 -54.64 1.76
C SER A 2 1.61 -53.90 2.47
N LEU A 3 2.86 -54.09 2.05
CA LEU A 3 3.92 -53.07 2.26
C LEU A 3 3.78 -51.89 1.29
N PHE A 4 3.22 -52.14 0.10
CA PHE A 4 2.99 -51.12 -0.92
C PHE A 4 1.89 -50.12 -0.56
N ALA A 5 0.83 -50.51 0.17
CA ALA A 5 -0.22 -49.55 0.57
C ALA A 5 0.23 -48.59 1.68
N ARG A 6 1.17 -48.99 2.55
CA ARG A 6 1.78 -48.07 3.55
C ARG A 6 2.70 -47.05 2.90
N LEU A 7 3.37 -47.43 1.79
CA LEU A 7 4.13 -46.49 0.98
C LEU A 7 3.19 -45.54 0.21
N TRP A 8 2.03 -46.04 -0.25
CA TRP A 8 1.00 -45.23 -0.93
C TRP A 8 0.26 -44.25 0.00
N GLN A 9 -0.01 -44.64 1.26
CA GLN A 9 -0.55 -43.75 2.29
C GLN A 9 0.40 -42.58 2.62
N ARG A 10 1.71 -42.74 2.43
CA ARG A 10 2.70 -41.65 2.52
C ARG A 10 2.77 -40.75 1.28
N ILE A 11 2.32 -41.23 0.12
CA ILE A 11 2.33 -40.48 -1.15
C ILE A 11 1.06 -39.61 -1.30
N GLY A 12 -0.01 -39.95 -0.59
CA GLY A 12 -1.30 -39.27 -0.63
C GLY A 12 -1.63 -38.38 0.58
N THR A 13 -0.72 -37.53 1.05
CA THR A 13 -1.12 -36.47 2.00
C THR A 13 -1.76 -35.34 1.21
N GLY A 14 -3.10 -35.37 1.19
CA GLY A 14 -4.02 -34.55 0.40
C GLY A 14 -3.63 -33.09 0.38
N ALA A 15 -2.92 -32.68 -0.67
CA ALA A 15 -2.62 -31.30 -0.91
C ALA A 15 -3.95 -30.61 -1.24
N ARG A 16 -4.43 -29.77 -0.32
CA ARG A 16 -5.64 -28.98 -0.52
C ARG A 16 -5.37 -28.00 -1.64
N PHE A 17 -6.18 -28.06 -2.69
CA PHE A 17 -6.16 -27.02 -3.71
C PHE A 17 -6.69 -25.73 -3.08
N VAL A 18 -5.89 -24.68 -3.18
CA VAL A 18 -6.18 -23.38 -2.55
C VAL A 18 -6.72 -22.40 -3.57
N GLY A 19 -6.13 -22.37 -4.76
CA GLY A 19 -6.54 -21.47 -5.82
C GLY A 19 -5.57 -21.48 -7.00
N LYS A 20 -5.87 -20.64 -7.97
CA LYS A 20 -5.04 -20.39 -9.15
C LYS A 20 -4.81 -18.89 -9.31
N ASP A 21 -3.65 -18.49 -9.80
CA ASP A 21 -3.42 -17.10 -10.18
C ASP A 21 -3.96 -16.77 -11.58
N LEU A 22 -3.78 -15.51 -12.01
CA LEU A 22 -4.14 -15.06 -13.35
C LEU A 22 -3.33 -15.74 -14.45
N GLU A 23 -2.12 -16.22 -14.14
CA GLU A 23 -1.25 -16.91 -15.09
C GLU A 23 -1.62 -18.40 -15.25
N GLY A 24 -2.40 -18.93 -14.31
CA GLY A 24 -2.86 -20.31 -14.25
C GLY A 24 -1.97 -21.24 -13.42
N ASN A 25 -1.04 -20.69 -12.62
CA ASN A 25 -0.30 -21.44 -11.62
C ASN A 25 -1.25 -21.88 -10.51
N LYS A 26 -1.12 -23.13 -10.06
CA LYS A 26 -1.99 -23.74 -9.06
C LYS A 26 -1.29 -23.79 -7.71
N PHE A 27 -1.98 -23.35 -6.67
CA PHE A 27 -1.44 -23.28 -5.32
C PHE A 27 -2.07 -24.36 -4.45
N TYR A 28 -1.22 -24.99 -3.64
CA TYR A 28 -1.61 -26.10 -2.79
C TYR A 28 -1.07 -25.92 -1.38
N GLU A 29 -1.88 -26.30 -0.41
CA GLU A 29 -1.52 -26.36 1.01
C GLU A 29 -1.57 -27.81 1.49
N ARG A 30 -0.52 -28.23 2.18
CA ARG A 30 -0.43 -29.56 2.79
C ARG A 30 -0.18 -29.41 4.29
N PRO A 31 -0.88 -30.16 5.16
CA PRO A 31 -0.49 -30.23 6.57
C PRO A 31 0.96 -30.71 6.68
N SER A 32 1.73 -30.21 7.64
CA SER A 32 3.09 -30.74 7.86
C SER A 32 3.01 -32.23 8.15
N SER A 33 3.90 -33.00 7.51
CA SER A 33 4.08 -34.42 7.81
C SER A 33 5.00 -34.63 9.03
N THR A 34 5.66 -33.57 9.49
CA THR A 34 6.48 -33.54 10.71
C THR A 34 5.58 -33.25 11.91
N ASP A 35 5.98 -33.74 13.08
CA ASP A 35 5.25 -33.71 14.37
C ASP A 35 4.79 -32.32 14.87
N ASP A 36 5.17 -31.24 14.17
CA ASP A 36 4.72 -29.89 14.43
C ASP A 36 3.51 -29.52 13.54
N PRO A 37 2.27 -29.55 14.07
CA PRO A 37 1.05 -29.29 13.30
C PRO A 37 0.86 -27.82 12.93
N LEU A 38 1.66 -26.90 13.50
CA LEU A 38 1.48 -25.46 13.30
C LEU A 38 2.00 -24.98 11.94
N ARG A 39 2.90 -25.73 11.30
CA ARG A 39 3.55 -25.29 10.06
C ARG A 39 3.00 -26.01 8.84
N THR A 40 2.01 -25.44 8.16
CA THR A 40 1.55 -26.01 6.89
C THR A 40 2.62 -25.85 5.79
N LYS A 41 2.76 -26.82 4.89
CA LYS A 41 3.63 -26.72 3.72
C LYS A 41 2.82 -26.15 2.56
N ARG A 42 3.24 -25.02 2.03
CA ARG A 42 2.63 -24.36 0.88
C ARG A 42 3.50 -24.62 -0.35
N SER A 43 2.86 -24.93 -1.48
CA SER A 43 3.56 -25.28 -2.73
C SER A 43 2.82 -24.74 -3.94
N VAL A 44 3.59 -24.40 -4.97
CA VAL A 44 3.07 -23.94 -6.27
C VAL A 44 3.35 -25.01 -7.33
N LYS A 45 2.36 -25.25 -8.18
CA LYS A 45 2.50 -26.00 -9.42
C LYS A 45 2.33 -25.03 -10.57
N TYR A 46 3.44 -24.73 -11.23
CA TYR A 46 3.45 -23.87 -12.40
C TYR A 46 2.62 -24.45 -13.53
N ARG A 47 2.05 -23.57 -14.36
CA ARG A 47 1.30 -23.98 -15.55
C ARG A 47 2.20 -24.70 -16.54
N ASN A 48 3.36 -24.11 -16.87
CA ASN A 48 4.40 -24.76 -17.66
C ASN A 48 5.57 -25.14 -16.74
N PRO A 49 6.24 -26.27 -16.98
CA PRO A 49 7.41 -26.67 -16.18
C PRO A 49 8.58 -25.68 -16.32
N ASP A 50 8.72 -25.04 -17.48
CA ASP A 50 9.80 -24.09 -17.76
C ASP A 50 9.67 -22.79 -16.96
N ASP A 51 8.44 -22.41 -16.57
CA ASP A 51 8.19 -21.22 -15.74
C ASP A 51 8.87 -21.32 -14.37
N MET A 52 9.10 -22.55 -13.86
CA MET A 52 9.88 -22.77 -12.65
C MET A 52 11.33 -22.26 -12.80
N TRP A 53 11.96 -22.53 -13.95
CA TRP A 53 13.32 -22.09 -14.22
C TRP A 53 13.38 -20.58 -14.44
N HIS A 54 12.40 -20.01 -15.14
CA HIS A 54 12.29 -18.56 -15.29
C HIS A 54 12.07 -17.84 -13.95
N TYR A 55 11.38 -18.47 -13.01
CA TYR A 55 11.24 -17.96 -11.64
C TYR A 55 12.57 -17.94 -10.89
N ILE A 56 13.32 -19.05 -10.92
CA ILE A 56 14.63 -19.14 -10.26
C ILE A 56 15.63 -18.16 -10.89
N GLY A 57 15.60 -18.00 -12.21
CA GLY A 57 16.42 -17.03 -12.94
C GLY A 57 15.98 -15.57 -12.80
N GLY A 58 14.90 -15.29 -12.06
CA GLY A 58 14.38 -13.94 -11.84
C GLY A 58 13.70 -13.29 -13.06
N GLY A 59 13.56 -14.01 -14.17
CA GLY A 59 12.89 -13.53 -15.39
C GLY A 59 11.37 -13.51 -15.29
N ARG A 60 10.79 -14.32 -14.39
CA ARG A 60 9.37 -14.27 -14.03
C ARG A 60 9.21 -14.25 -12.52
N ARG A 61 8.18 -13.58 -12.01
CA ARG A 61 7.89 -13.53 -10.58
C ARG A 61 6.44 -13.86 -10.35
N LEU A 62 6.18 -14.66 -9.33
CA LEU A 62 4.83 -14.91 -8.84
C LEU A 62 4.20 -13.59 -8.39
N PRO A 63 2.86 -13.44 -8.50
CA PRO A 63 2.18 -12.28 -7.96
C PRO A 63 2.49 -12.11 -6.48
N VAL A 64 2.66 -10.85 -6.04
CA VAL A 64 3.12 -10.54 -4.68
C VAL A 64 2.26 -11.20 -3.61
N GLN A 65 0.94 -11.21 -3.79
CA GLN A 65 -0.03 -11.81 -2.87
C GLN A 65 0.18 -13.32 -2.68
N TRP A 66 0.52 -14.03 -3.77
CA TRP A 66 0.83 -15.46 -3.71
C TRP A 66 2.21 -15.71 -3.12
N SER A 67 3.18 -14.82 -3.39
CA SER A 67 4.53 -14.94 -2.81
C SER A 67 4.51 -14.76 -1.29
N THR A 68 3.76 -13.79 -0.76
CA THR A 68 3.63 -13.54 0.69
C THR A 68 2.85 -14.65 1.39
N TRP A 69 1.87 -15.25 0.70
CA TRP A 69 1.21 -16.46 1.18
C TRP A 69 2.17 -17.66 1.20
N LEU A 70 2.98 -17.88 0.15
CA LEU A 70 3.97 -18.97 0.14
C LEU A 70 5.04 -18.83 1.24
N THR A 71 5.41 -17.61 1.61
CA THR A 71 6.37 -17.33 2.72
C THR A 71 5.74 -17.32 4.11
N HIS A 72 4.45 -17.71 4.23
CA HIS A 72 3.70 -17.70 5.49
C HIS A 72 3.57 -16.33 6.15
N THR A 73 3.81 -15.25 5.40
CA THR A 73 3.60 -13.89 5.91
C THR A 73 2.11 -13.56 6.00
N ARG A 74 1.31 -14.09 5.07
CA ARG A 74 -0.17 -13.98 5.08
C ARG A 74 -0.78 -15.33 5.52
N PRO A 75 -1.66 -15.36 6.53
CA PRO A 75 -2.32 -16.61 6.94
C PRO A 75 -3.30 -17.10 5.88
N ASN A 76 -4.14 -16.19 5.36
CA ASN A 76 -5.19 -16.50 4.38
C ASN A 76 -4.69 -16.36 2.94
N PRO A 77 -5.04 -17.29 2.05
CA PRO A 77 -4.67 -17.20 0.63
C PRO A 77 -5.45 -16.09 -0.10
N PRO A 78 -4.90 -15.52 -1.18
CA PRO A 78 -5.67 -14.64 -2.06
C PRO A 78 -6.70 -15.47 -2.84
N THR A 79 -7.98 -15.23 -2.57
CA THR A 79 -9.09 -15.91 -3.25
C THR A 79 -9.29 -15.30 -4.64
N ILE A 80 -8.98 -16.06 -5.69
CA ILE A 80 -9.28 -15.69 -7.10
C ILE A 80 -10.56 -16.40 -7.56
N GLU A 81 -11.29 -17.06 -6.66
CA GLU A 81 -12.59 -17.64 -6.98
C GLU A 81 -13.61 -16.54 -7.29
N VAL A 82 -13.78 -16.26 -8.58
CA VAL A 82 -15.01 -15.68 -9.11
C VAL A 82 -16.09 -16.73 -8.91
N ARG A 83 -16.83 -16.64 -7.80
CA ARG A 83 -18.00 -17.47 -7.54
C ARG A 83 -19.07 -17.13 -8.59
N LEU A 84 -19.10 -17.88 -9.69
CA LEU A 84 -20.23 -17.89 -10.61
C LEU A 84 -21.32 -18.81 -10.02
N GLY A 85 -22.30 -18.20 -9.36
CA GLY A 85 -23.58 -18.79 -8.90
C GLY A 85 -24.32 -17.68 -8.17
N PHE A 86 -25.45 -17.13 -8.65
CA PHE A 86 -26.72 -17.80 -8.96
C PHE A 86 -27.11 -18.75 -7.83
N ASP A 87 -27.39 -18.19 -6.65
CA ASP A 87 -28.70 -18.24 -5.99
C ASP A 87 -28.60 -17.62 -4.58
N ASP A 88 -29.69 -16.98 -4.16
CA ASP A 88 -29.88 -16.15 -2.97
C ASP A 88 -29.42 -16.82 -1.65
N GLU A 89 -28.21 -16.51 -1.17
CA GLU A 89 -27.91 -16.56 0.26
C GLU A 89 -26.76 -15.59 0.60
N CYS A 90 -27.03 -14.64 1.49
CA CYS A 90 -26.17 -13.52 1.84
C CYS A 90 -24.82 -14.00 2.40
N THR A 91 -23.81 -14.10 1.53
CA THR A 91 -22.42 -14.39 1.89
C THR A 91 -21.59 -13.12 1.69
N CYS A 92 -21.46 -12.33 2.74
CA CYS A 92 -20.47 -11.27 2.83
C CYS A 92 -19.10 -11.88 3.21
N LEU A 93 -18.45 -12.63 2.31
CA LEU A 93 -17.10 -13.14 2.54
C LEU A 93 -16.30 -13.20 1.23
N ASP A 94 -15.27 -12.36 1.19
CA ASP A 94 -14.00 -12.51 0.47
C ASP A 94 -13.96 -12.34 -1.06
N ALA A 95 -14.56 -11.27 -1.58
CA ALA A 95 -14.27 -10.76 -2.92
C ALA A 95 -12.97 -9.91 -3.02
N SER A 96 -12.20 -9.72 -1.93
CA SER A 96 -11.09 -8.75 -1.90
C SER A 96 -9.84 -9.18 -2.70
N GLY A 97 -9.58 -10.48 -2.85
CA GLY A 97 -8.31 -10.96 -3.41
C GLY A 97 -8.10 -10.64 -4.90
N LEU A 98 -9.15 -10.76 -5.70
CA LEU A 98 -9.09 -10.41 -7.12
C LEU A 98 -9.03 -8.90 -7.32
N GLU A 99 -9.84 -8.16 -6.55
CA GLU A 99 -9.89 -6.71 -6.60
C GLU A 99 -8.56 -6.08 -6.17
N GLU A 100 -7.95 -6.58 -5.09
CA GLU A 100 -6.58 -6.23 -4.65
C GLU A 100 -5.57 -6.36 -5.80
N LEU A 101 -5.60 -7.48 -6.54
CA LEU A 101 -4.65 -7.73 -7.62
C LEU A 101 -4.81 -6.76 -8.79
N HIS A 102 -6.05 -6.39 -9.13
CA HIS A 102 -6.32 -5.38 -10.15
C HIS A 102 -5.88 -3.98 -9.70
N PHE A 103 -6.12 -3.64 -8.42
CA PHE A 103 -5.64 -2.38 -7.85
C PHE A 103 -4.11 -2.31 -7.84
N ASP A 104 -3.43 -3.41 -7.52
CA ASP A 104 -1.97 -3.49 -7.56
C ASP A 104 -1.43 -3.25 -8.98
N LEU A 105 -2.05 -3.87 -10.01
CA LEU A 105 -1.68 -3.62 -11.41
C LEU A 105 -1.93 -2.16 -11.83
N ALA A 106 -3.07 -1.60 -11.50
CA ALA A 106 -3.39 -0.20 -11.81
C ALA A 106 -2.41 0.77 -11.13
N ARG A 107 -2.01 0.47 -9.88
CA ARG A 107 -1.01 1.24 -9.15
C ARG A 107 0.36 1.14 -9.81
N GLN A 108 0.80 -0.06 -10.20
CA GLN A 108 2.07 -0.24 -10.91
C GLN A 108 2.11 0.57 -12.20
N GLN A 109 1.02 0.55 -12.99
CA GLN A 109 0.92 1.35 -14.21
C GLN A 109 1.03 2.86 -13.93
N ARG A 110 0.35 3.35 -12.90
CA ARG A 110 0.46 4.76 -12.47
C ARG A 110 1.88 5.13 -12.06
N VAL A 111 2.56 4.27 -11.31
CA VAL A 111 3.95 4.52 -10.86
C VAL A 111 4.88 4.57 -12.07
N VAL A 112 4.74 3.66 -13.02
CA VAL A 112 5.56 3.64 -14.26
C VAL A 112 5.34 4.92 -15.07
N LEU A 113 4.09 5.35 -15.26
CA LEU A 113 3.79 6.60 -15.96
C LEU A 113 4.36 7.82 -15.22
N ASN A 114 4.18 7.92 -13.91
CA ASN A 114 4.71 9.02 -13.11
C ASN A 114 6.25 9.05 -13.13
N ALA A 115 6.90 7.89 -13.06
CA ALA A 115 8.34 7.77 -13.17
C ALA A 115 8.85 8.27 -14.54
N ALA A 116 8.17 7.93 -15.63
CA ALA A 116 8.51 8.41 -16.97
C ALA A 116 8.36 9.93 -17.10
N ILE A 117 7.31 10.52 -16.52
CA ILE A 117 7.11 11.98 -16.48
C ILE A 117 8.24 12.66 -15.70
N LEU A 118 8.62 12.13 -14.54
CA LEU A 118 9.72 12.66 -13.74
C LEU A 118 11.05 12.55 -14.46
N GLU A 119 11.33 11.42 -15.11
CA GLU A 119 12.57 11.22 -15.87
C GLU A 119 12.68 12.21 -17.06
N ALA A 120 11.56 12.52 -17.73
CA ALA A 120 11.52 13.54 -18.76
C ALA A 120 11.85 14.93 -18.22
N LYS A 121 11.26 15.31 -17.07
CA LYS A 121 11.56 16.58 -16.40
C LYS A 121 13.03 16.66 -15.95
N ASP A 122 13.53 15.58 -15.36
CA ASP A 122 14.93 15.44 -14.93
C ASP A 122 15.91 15.63 -16.11
N ARG A 123 15.54 15.12 -17.29
CA ARG A 123 16.36 15.26 -18.51
C ARG A 123 16.40 16.71 -18.98
N ASP A 124 15.27 17.41 -18.96
CA ASP A 124 15.18 18.83 -19.31
C ASP A 124 15.94 19.71 -18.30
N GLU A 125 15.82 19.43 -17.01
CA GLU A 125 16.53 20.15 -15.95
C GLU A 125 18.04 19.93 -16.04
N ARG A 126 18.49 18.70 -16.31
CA ARG A 126 19.90 18.41 -16.60
C ARG A 126 20.40 19.14 -17.84
N ALA A 127 19.60 19.24 -18.90
CA ALA A 127 19.97 20.00 -20.09
C ALA A 127 20.13 21.51 -19.78
N ARG A 128 19.23 22.08 -18.98
CA ARG A 128 19.31 23.50 -18.56
C ARG A 128 20.53 23.78 -17.68
N THR A 129 20.82 22.90 -16.73
CA THR A 129 21.98 23.05 -15.83
C THR A 129 23.31 22.76 -16.55
N ALA A 130 23.32 21.86 -17.53
CA ALA A 130 24.50 21.59 -18.36
C ALA A 130 24.88 22.76 -19.29
N ILE A 131 23.94 23.65 -19.61
CA ILE A 131 24.22 24.89 -20.37
C ILE A 131 24.99 25.92 -19.51
N GLY A 132 25.18 25.66 -18.22
CA GLY A 132 26.03 26.44 -17.33
C GLY A 132 25.37 27.75 -16.87
N PRO A 133 25.73 28.24 -15.66
CA PRO A 133 25.41 29.60 -15.30
C PRO A 133 26.26 30.52 -16.20
N GLU A 134 25.63 31.14 -17.21
CA GLU A 134 26.03 32.50 -17.59
C GLU A 134 25.96 33.32 -16.30
N ASP A 135 27.07 33.93 -15.93
CA ASP A 135 27.28 34.63 -14.67
C ASP A 135 26.06 35.46 -14.26
N PRO A 136 25.61 35.39 -12.99
CA PRO A 136 24.55 36.27 -12.54
C PRO A 136 25.00 37.71 -12.74
N PRO A 137 24.19 38.59 -13.39
CA PRO A 137 24.51 40.01 -13.41
C PRO A 137 24.60 40.45 -11.95
N THR A 138 25.80 40.88 -11.56
CA THR A 138 26.10 41.42 -10.24
C THR A 138 25.11 42.52 -9.96
N LEU A 139 24.10 42.24 -9.14
CA LEU A 139 23.22 43.28 -8.60
C LEU A 139 24.12 44.15 -7.72
N PRO A 140 24.23 45.46 -7.99
CA PRO A 140 25.02 46.34 -7.14
C PRO A 140 24.36 46.34 -5.76
N HIS A 141 25.11 45.83 -4.79
CA HIS A 141 24.85 45.97 -3.37
C HIS A 141 24.93 47.46 -3.03
N LEU A 142 23.81 48.15 -3.17
CA LEU A 142 23.60 49.49 -2.63
C LEU A 142 23.37 49.33 -1.12
N GLU A 143 24.48 49.43 -0.38
CA GLU A 143 24.42 49.96 0.97
C GLU A 143 23.83 51.38 0.88
N ASP A 144 22.67 51.62 1.49
CA ASP A 144 22.43 52.94 2.06
C ASP A 144 21.44 52.92 3.23
N SER A 145 22.02 53.21 4.40
CA SER A 145 21.56 54.18 5.39
C SER A 145 20.07 54.36 5.66
N ARG A 146 19.69 53.97 6.89
CA ARG A 146 18.86 54.72 7.85
C ARG A 146 18.15 55.97 7.28
N SER A 147 16.82 55.91 7.20
CA SER A 147 15.95 57.04 7.56
C SER A 147 14.56 56.55 7.92
N ARG A 148 14.28 56.66 9.23
CA ARG A 148 12.96 56.70 9.84
C ARG A 148 12.18 57.85 9.22
N THR A 149 11.08 57.57 8.52
CA THR A 149 10.09 58.59 8.19
C THR A 149 8.70 57.97 8.20
N GLU A 150 7.80 58.73 8.81
CA GLU A 150 6.46 58.43 9.25
C GLU A 150 5.52 58.12 8.06
N ILE A 151 4.60 57.18 8.28
CA ILE A 151 3.53 56.86 7.34
C ILE A 151 2.26 57.55 7.85
N PRO A 152 1.65 58.50 7.12
CA PRO A 152 0.25 58.85 7.31
C PRO A 152 -0.66 57.94 6.48
N GLU A 153 -1.85 57.77 7.02
CA GLU A 153 -2.96 56.96 6.55
C GLU A 153 -3.40 57.25 5.11
N GLY A 154 -3.93 56.19 4.47
CA GLY A 154 -5.02 56.33 3.52
C GLY A 154 -4.63 56.32 2.06
N LEU A 155 -4.80 55.17 1.39
CA LEU A 155 -5.66 55.04 0.20
C LEU A 155 -5.69 53.58 -0.26
N GLY A 156 -6.91 53.13 -0.56
CA GLY A 156 -7.29 51.73 -0.71
C GLY A 156 -6.51 50.93 -1.74
N ARG A 157 -6.30 49.66 -1.40
CA ARG A 157 -5.87 48.63 -2.33
C ARG A 157 -6.89 47.50 -2.28
N LEU A 158 -7.50 47.27 -3.44
CA LEU A 158 -8.46 46.21 -3.72
C LEU A 158 -7.80 44.84 -3.48
N ASP A 159 -8.47 44.01 -2.69
CA ASP A 159 -8.11 42.60 -2.50
C ASP A 159 -8.31 41.81 -3.79
N PRO A 160 -7.33 41.02 -4.26
CA PRO A 160 -7.58 39.94 -5.18
C PRO A 160 -8.19 38.74 -4.41
N VAL A 161 -9.37 38.36 -4.87
CA VAL A 161 -10.14 37.17 -4.51
C VAL A 161 -9.24 35.93 -4.37
N SER A 162 -9.06 35.48 -3.13
CA SER A 162 -8.57 34.15 -2.81
C SER A 162 -9.73 33.16 -2.95
N GLN A 163 -9.67 32.31 -3.97
CA GLN A 163 -10.60 31.19 -4.12
C GLN A 163 -10.23 30.11 -3.09
N GLU A 164 -11.08 30.00 -2.07
CA GLU A 164 -11.08 28.93 -1.08
C GLU A 164 -11.63 27.63 -1.73
N PRO A 165 -10.93 26.50 -1.68
CA PRO A 165 -11.46 25.23 -2.17
C PRO A 165 -12.55 24.72 -1.23
N THR A 166 -13.75 24.57 -1.80
CA THR A 166 -14.96 24.05 -1.17
C THR A 166 -14.70 22.73 -0.44
N ARG A 167 -14.64 22.78 0.90
CA ARG A 167 -14.77 21.60 1.76
C ARG A 167 -16.22 21.11 1.70
N VAL A 168 -16.42 19.99 1.03
CA VAL A 168 -17.67 19.21 1.08
C VAL A 168 -17.76 18.57 2.47
N ASN A 169 -18.64 19.08 3.32
CA ASN A 169 -19.04 18.43 4.57
C ASN A 169 -19.98 17.24 4.26
N PRO A 170 -19.74 16.03 4.81
CA PRO A 170 -20.71 14.95 4.72
C PRO A 170 -21.91 15.18 5.66
N PRO A 171 -23.09 14.63 5.33
CA PRO A 171 -24.32 14.86 6.09
C PRO A 171 -24.30 14.18 7.47
N ARG A 172 -24.75 14.96 8.45
CA ARG A 172 -24.95 14.62 9.86
C ARG A 172 -26.11 13.63 10.01
N ALA A 173 -25.82 12.43 10.51
CA ALA A 173 -26.84 11.45 10.88
C ALA A 173 -27.59 11.90 12.16
N PRO A 174 -28.93 11.71 12.24
CA PRO A 174 -29.68 11.96 13.46
C PRO A 174 -29.47 10.82 14.47
N GLY A 175 -29.35 11.21 15.73
CA GLY A 175 -29.11 10.32 16.85
C GLY A 175 -30.29 9.41 17.18
N ASN A 176 -29.97 8.33 17.87
CA ASN A 176 -30.95 7.61 18.69
C ASN A 176 -30.31 7.31 20.04
N ALA A 177 -30.85 7.97 21.05
CA ALA A 177 -30.62 7.69 22.45
C ALA A 177 -31.46 6.49 22.87
N LYS A 178 -30.87 5.51 23.57
CA LYS A 178 -31.50 4.82 24.70
C LYS A 178 -30.45 4.39 25.73
N GLU A 179 -30.69 4.85 26.94
CA GLU A 179 -30.07 4.46 28.21
C GLU A 179 -30.35 2.99 28.56
N HIS A 180 -29.40 2.28 29.20
CA HIS A 180 -29.54 1.82 30.60
C HIS A 180 -28.35 0.97 31.09
N MET A 181 -27.76 1.45 32.20
CA MET A 181 -27.30 0.75 33.41
C MET A 181 -26.01 -0.10 33.52
N LYS A 182 -25.26 0.33 34.57
CA LYS A 182 -24.52 -0.39 35.62
C LYS A 182 -23.11 -0.94 35.33
N GLY A 183 -22.13 -0.13 35.73
CA GLY A 183 -21.28 -0.40 36.90
C GLY A 183 -20.14 -1.40 36.75
N THR A 184 -18.90 -0.90 36.75
CA THR A 184 -17.77 -1.49 37.49
C THR A 184 -16.59 -0.52 37.51
N GLU A 185 -15.80 -0.67 38.55
CA GLU A 185 -14.89 0.31 39.13
C GLU A 185 -13.52 0.35 38.42
N GLY A 186 -12.96 1.56 38.34
CA GLY A 186 -11.57 1.86 38.71
C GLY A 186 -10.41 1.12 38.03
N VAL A 187 -10.06 1.48 36.79
CA VAL A 187 -8.67 1.41 36.31
C VAL A 187 -8.35 2.69 35.52
N SER A 188 -7.56 3.58 36.13
CA SER A 188 -7.07 4.81 35.53
C SER A 188 -6.19 4.50 34.31
N ARG A 189 -6.73 4.71 33.11
CA ARG A 189 -5.95 4.71 31.85
C ARG A 189 -5.17 6.02 31.69
N PRO A 190 -3.94 5.99 31.16
CA PRO A 190 -3.20 7.19 30.81
C PRO A 190 -3.97 8.02 29.78
N ARG A 191 -4.07 9.33 30.01
CA ARG A 191 -4.66 10.28 29.07
C ARG A 191 -3.84 10.26 27.77
N HIS A 192 -4.39 9.67 26.71
CA HIS A 192 -3.91 9.91 25.36
C HIS A 192 -4.27 11.36 25.00
N HIS A 193 -3.27 12.22 24.95
CA HIS A 193 -3.40 13.54 24.37
C HIS A 193 -3.80 13.37 22.90
N ALA A 194 -4.87 14.04 22.48
CA ALA A 194 -5.27 14.12 21.10
C ALA A 194 -4.12 14.73 20.29
N THR A 195 -3.38 13.90 19.57
CA THR A 195 -2.45 14.37 18.55
C THR A 195 -3.29 14.91 17.40
N SER A 196 -3.16 16.21 17.14
CA SER A 196 -3.73 16.86 15.96
C SER A 196 -3.25 16.13 14.69
N ASP A 197 -4.17 15.83 13.77
CA ASP A 197 -3.93 15.15 12.48
C ASP A 197 -3.18 16.04 11.45
N GLU A 198 -2.37 16.99 11.91
CA GLU A 198 -1.54 17.79 11.02
C GLU A 198 -0.24 17.06 10.69
N PRO A 199 0.11 16.89 9.40
CA PRO A 199 1.35 16.23 9.00
C PRO A 199 2.54 17.05 9.50
N GLN A 200 3.30 16.49 10.45
CA GLN A 200 4.52 17.13 10.90
C GLN A 200 5.53 17.23 9.73
N PRO A 201 6.16 18.40 9.51
CA PRO A 201 7.20 18.53 8.51
C PRO A 201 8.38 17.64 8.89
N TRP A 202 8.82 16.80 7.96
CA TRP A 202 9.99 15.94 8.15
C TRP A 202 11.25 16.81 8.19
N VAL A 203 11.95 16.83 9.33
CA VAL A 203 13.25 17.50 9.49
C VAL A 203 14.35 16.44 9.61
N PRO A 204 15.33 16.38 8.68
CA PRO A 204 16.43 15.44 8.78
C PRO A 204 17.31 15.75 9.99
N LYS A 205 17.42 14.82 10.93
CA LYS A 205 18.35 14.91 12.07
C LYS A 205 19.73 14.46 11.62
N SER A 206 20.63 15.40 11.35
CA SER A 206 22.06 15.08 11.27
C SER A 206 22.58 14.78 12.68
N ARG A 207 23.11 13.57 12.88
CA ARG A 207 23.76 13.20 14.14
C ARG A 207 25.16 13.81 14.12
N ALA A 208 25.38 14.88 14.87
CA ALA A 208 26.73 15.38 15.15
C ALA A 208 27.50 14.27 15.88
N ARG A 209 28.70 13.95 15.38
CA ARG A 209 29.63 13.00 16.00
C ARG A 209 30.49 13.70 17.04
#